data_AF-A0A525CC89-F1
#
_entry.id   AF-A0A525CC89-F1
#
_cell.length_a   1.000
_cell.length_b   1.000
_cell.length_c   1.000
_cell.angle_alpha   90.00
_cell.angle_beta   90.00
_cell.angle_gamma   90.00
#
_symmetry.space_group_name_H-M   'P 1'
#
loop_
_entity.id
_entity.type
_entity.pdbx_description
1 polymer ?
#
loop_
_entity_poly.entity_id
_entity_poly.type
_entity_poly.pdbx_seq_one_letter_code
_entity_poly.pdbx_strand_id
1 'polypeptide(L)' 'MSSKKIRPRLVFADTSGNIYDHPDLLMLSRQGYAMALPRPDELIPLPEARDLVLLPGGRAMGLDPESG' A
#
# COMPACT_ATOMS: atom_id res chain seq x y z
N MET A 1 -8.39 -6.41 24.02
CA MET A 1 -8.97 -5.57 22.95
C MET A 1 -8.52 -6.16 21.62
N SER A 2 -9.41 -6.86 20.90
CA SER A 2 -9.09 -7.47 19.62
C SER A 2 -8.87 -6.35 18.60
N SER A 3 -7.62 -5.96 18.37
CA SER A 3 -7.26 -5.10 17.26
C SER A 3 -7.70 -5.82 15.98
N LYS A 4 -8.69 -5.25 15.29
CA LYS A 4 -9.13 -5.74 13.99
C LYS A 4 -7.90 -5.85 13.09
N LYS A 5 -7.55 -7.05 12.62
CA LYS A 5 -6.40 -7.25 11.72
C LYS A 5 -6.68 -6.55 10.40
N ILE A 6 -6.19 -5.33 10.24
CA ILE A 6 -6.24 -4.59 8.99
C ILE A 6 -5.26 -5.26 8.01
N ARG A 7 -5.72 -5.51 6.77
CA ARG A 7 -4.90 -5.99 5.67
C ARG A 7 -4.94 -4.94 4.56
N PRO A 8 -4.06 -3.92 4.62
CA PRO A 8 -4.08 -2.85 3.63
C PRO A 8 -3.71 -3.37 2.23
N ARG A 9 -4.40 -2.86 1.22
CA ARG A 9 -4.13 -3.12 -0.20
C ARG A 9 -3.07 -2.16 -0.71
N LEU A 10 -2.37 -2.55 -1.77
CA LEU A 10 -1.48 -1.66 -2.49
C LEU A 10 -2.30 -0.50 -3.09
N VAL A 11 -1.96 0.74 -2.77
CA VAL A 11 -2.46 1.90 -3.51
C VAL A 11 -1.72 1.96 -4.85
N PHE A 12 -2.45 1.85 -5.95
CA PHE A 12 -1.90 1.81 -7.30
C PHE A 12 -2.52 2.91 -8.16
N ALA A 13 -1.74 3.36 -9.14
CA ALA A 13 -2.18 4.31 -10.14
C ALA A 13 -1.89 3.74 -11.53
N ASP A 14 -2.93 3.59 -12.35
CA ASP A 14 -2.78 3.06 -13.70
C ASP A 14 -2.21 4.11 -14.69
N THR A 15 -1.99 3.70 -15.94
CA THR A 15 -1.45 4.57 -16.99
C THR A 15 -2.39 5.71 -17.39
N SER A 16 -3.67 5.62 -17.02
CA SER A 16 -4.67 6.67 -17.26
C SER A 16 -4.74 7.65 -16.08
N GLY A 17 -3.99 7.42 -15.01
CA GLY A 17 -3.98 8.24 -13.80
C GLY A 17 -5.07 7.88 -12.80
N ASN A 18 -5.79 6.76 -12.97
CA ASN A 18 -6.78 6.33 -11.99
C ASN A 18 -6.08 5.74 -10.77
N ILE A 19 -6.39 6.25 -9.59
CA ILE A 19 -5.82 5.80 -8.32
C ILE A 19 -6.84 4.92 -7.58
N TYR A 20 -6.42 3.73 -7.15
CA TYR A 20 -7.28 2.77 -6.48
C TYR A 20 -6.51 1.82 -5.57
N ASP A 21 -7.22 1.17 -4.66
CA ASP A 21 -6.72 0.02 -3.92
C ASP A 21 -6.69 -1.21 -4.83
N HIS A 22 -5.49 -1.76 -5.06
CA HIS A 22 -5.32 -2.91 -5.94
C HIS A 22 -6.17 -4.09 -5.47
N PRO A 23 -6.89 -4.78 -6.38
CA PRO A 23 -7.82 -5.86 -5.99
C PRO A 23 -7.12 -7.02 -5.27
N ASP A 24 -5.94 -7.42 -5.75
CA ASP A 24 -5.28 -8.65 -5.30
C ASP A 24 -4.05 -8.42 -4.41
N LEU A 25 -3.24 -7.41 -4.72
CA LEU A 25 -1.96 -7.18 -4.05
C LEU A 25 -2.09 -6.45 -2.71
N LEU A 26 -1.27 -6.88 -1.74
CA LEU A 26 -1.16 -6.26 -0.43
C LEU A 26 -0.14 -5.11 -0.43
N MET A 27 -0.36 -4.13 0.44
CA MET A 27 0.59 -3.06 0.69
C MET A 27 1.90 -3.61 1.27
N LEU A 28 3.01 -3.08 0.78
CA LEU A 28 4.33 -3.28 1.37
C LEU A 28 4.80 -2.02 2.09
N SER A 29 5.46 -2.21 3.23
CA SER A 29 6.28 -1.21 3.89
C SER A 29 7.76 -1.52 3.67
N ARG A 30 8.60 -0.49 3.76
CA ARG A 30 10.06 -0.64 3.66
C ARG A 30 10.68 -0.65 5.04
N GLN A 31 11.32 -1.76 5.39
CA GLN A 31 12.05 -1.94 6.64
C GLN A 31 13.55 -2.04 6.35
N GLY A 32 14.25 -0.91 6.38
CA GLY A 32 15.65 -0.85 5.95
C GLY A 32 15.77 -1.21 4.46
N TYR A 33 16.46 -2.30 4.15
CA TYR A 33 16.57 -2.84 2.78
C TYR A 33 15.53 -3.91 2.44
N ALA A 34 14.72 -4.33 3.41
CA ALA A 34 13.69 -5.34 3.22
C ALA A 34 12.33 -4.71 2.90
N MET A 35 11.51 -5.48 2.18
CA MET A 35 10.08 -5.21 2.04
C MET A 35 9.32 -6.14 2.98
N ALA A 36 8.29 -5.62 3.65
CA ALA A 36 7.49 -6.38 4.59
C ALA A 36 6.03 -5.92 4.57
N LEU A 37 5.12 -6.74 5.10
CA LEU A 37 3.77 -6.27 5.38
C LEU A 37 3.81 -5.25 6.54
N PRO A 38 3.04 -4.15 6.46
CA PRO A 38 2.98 -3.18 7.54
C PRO A 38 2.32 -3.81 8.77
N ARG A 39 2.85 -3.49 9.95
CA ARG A 39 2.16 -3.85 11.20
C ARG A 39 0.96 -2.90 11.43
N PRO A 40 -0.10 -3.34 12.14
CA PRO A 40 -1.24 -2.48 12.42
C PRO A 40 -0.89 -1.16 13.15
N ASP A 41 0.15 -1.16 13.99
CA ASP A 41 0.65 0.02 14.72
C ASP A 41 1.47 0.98 13.85
N GLU A 42 1.88 0.57 12.65
CA GLU A 42 2.62 1.41 11.70
C GLU A 42 1.69 2.17 10.75
N LEU A 43 0.41 1.82 10.73
CA LEU A 43 -0.59 2.43 9.86
C LEU A 43 -1.18 3.68 10.52
N ILE A 44 -1.20 4.76 9.75
CA ILE A 44 -1.94 5.97 10.07
C ILE A 44 -3.00 6.21 8.99
N PRO A 45 -4.12 6.88 9.32
CA PRO A 45 -5.03 7.37 8.28
C PRO A 45 -4.29 8.36 7.38
N LEU A 46 -4.73 8.44 6.12
CA LEU A 46 -4.25 9.49 5.22
C LEU A 46 -4.64 10.85 5.83
N PRO A 47 -3.69 11.79 6.02
CA PRO A 47 -4.03 13.11 6.57
C PRO A 47 -4.97 13.90 5.64
N GLU A 48 -5.90 14.65 6.20
CA GLU A 48 -6.98 15.33 5.46
C GLU A 48 -6.48 16.28 4.36
N ALA A 49 -5.36 16.96 4.56
CA ALA A 49 -4.78 17.93 3.63
C ALA A 49 -3.73 17.30 2.68
N ARG A 50 -3.89 16.04 2.28
CA ARG A 50 -2.93 15.32 1.42
C ARG A 50 -3.58 14.90 0.11
N ASP A 51 -3.00 15.37 -0.98
CA ASP A 51 -3.28 14.85 -2.32
C ASP A 51 -2.41 13.63 -2.61
N LEU A 52 -2.98 12.66 -3.33
CA LEU A 52 -2.20 11.60 -3.96
C LEU A 52 -1.67 12.09 -5.31
N VAL A 53 -0.38 11.91 -5.53
CA VAL A 53 0.29 12.34 -6.76
C VAL A 53 0.89 11.13 -7.48
N LEU A 54 0.65 11.03 -8.79
CA LEU A 54 1.29 10.04 -9.65
C LEU A 54 2.65 10.57 -10.11
N LEU A 55 3.71 9.82 -9.82
CA LEU A 55 5.05 10.11 -10.32
C LEU A 55 5.30 9.35 -11.64
N PRO A 56 5.61 10.04 -12.75
CA PRO A 56 5.94 9.39 -14.01
C PRO A 56 7.11 8.40 -13.88
N GLY A 57 6.94 7.19 -14.43
CA GLY A 57 7.96 6.14 -14.37
C GLY A 57 8.12 5.45 -13.01
N GLY A 58 7.31 5.83 -12.01
CA GLY A 58 7.25 5.15 -10.72
C GLY A 58 6.79 3.70 -10.88
N ARG A 59 7.47 2.77 -10.19
CA ARG A 59 7.07 1.36 -10.13
C ARG A 59 6.49 1.07 -8.75
N ALA A 60 5.21 0.72 -8.72
CA ALA A 60 4.59 0.22 -7.51
C ALA A 60 5.07 -1.20 -7.19
N MET A 61 5.11 -1.54 -5.90
CA MET A 61 5.44 -2.88 -5.42
C MET A 61 4.36 -3.31 -4.43
N GLY A 62 3.76 -4.46 -4.68
CA GLY A 62 2.82 -5.11 -3.77
C GLY A 62 3.22 -6.57 -3.55
N LEU A 63 2.71 -7.14 -2.47
CA LEU A 63 2.88 -8.56 -2.18
C LEU A 63 1.70 -9.34 -2.74
N ASP A 64 1.95 -10.42 -3.46
CA ASP A 64 0.93 -11.39 -3.80
C ASP A 64 0.68 -12.29 -2.58
N PRO A 65 -0.54 -12.32 -2.01
CA PRO A 65 -0.81 -13.13 -0.83
C PRO A 65 -0.73 -14.65 -1.08
N GLU A 66 -0.79 -15.10 -2.33
CA GLU A 66 -0.73 -16.52 -2.70
C GLU A 66 0.71 -16.98 -2.97
N SER A 67 1.50 -16.20 -3.71
CA SER A 67 2.86 -16.59 -4.10
C SER A 67 3.98 -16.00 -3.24
N GLY A 68 3.71 -14.93 -2.49
CA GLY A 68 4.71 -14.15 -1.75
C GLY A 68 5.46 -13.17 -2.64
#